data_AF-A0A9P6EHC2-F1
#
_entry.id   AF-A0A9P6EHC2-F1
#
_cell.length_a   1.000
_cell.length_b   1.000
_cell.length_c   1.000
_cell.angle_alpha   90.00
_cell.angle_beta   90.00
_cell.angle_gamma   90.00
#
_symmetry.space_group_name_H-M   'P 1'
#
loop_
_entity.id
_entity.type
_entity.pdbx_description
1 polymer ?
#
loop_
_entity_poly.entity_id
_entity_poly.type
_entity_poly.pdbx_seq_one_letter_code
_entity_poly.pdbx_strand_id
1 'polypeptide(L)'
;MTRMAFSFSPKNVIHMSPRAVWSIPVACCLIFGSLITLSHFFRISNSDALLFEGRITGSLSDAHGASFEWSKLPPRKDLQWVGCHLSFQCARLIVPLDYTDPEGRESTIALIRKPAAVPRDSTEYRGPVLINPGGPGGSGMAMVLSRGHLLGSILGPQFDVIGFDPRGTGQSTPKISFFETDVERELYEEPKSVDIADGTVSPLLSSKRLLNMLAAELDDGYLGHMNTDCTARDMLRIVETYGWNKLMYWGFSYGSVLGGSFAAMFPVTKALL
;
A
#
# COMPACT_ATOMS: atom_id res chain seq x y z
N MET A 1 -53.59 49.45 -29.30
CA MET A 1 -53.90 49.44 -30.75
C MET A 1 -52.65 48.92 -31.45
N THR A 2 -52.54 47.78 -32.12
CA THR A 2 -53.52 46.81 -32.64
C THR A 2 -52.79 45.47 -32.84
N ARG A 3 -53.52 44.37 -32.64
CA ARG A 3 -53.17 42.94 -32.82
C ARG A 3 -52.98 42.51 -34.29
N MET A 4 -52.41 41.31 -34.47
CA MET A 4 -52.85 40.14 -35.30
C MET A 4 -51.63 39.50 -35.99
N ALA A 5 -51.18 38.27 -35.67
CA ALA A 5 -51.78 36.94 -35.90
C ALA A 5 -52.10 36.65 -37.38
N PHE A 6 -51.44 35.66 -38.01
CA PHE A 6 -52.10 34.60 -38.80
C PHE A 6 -51.16 33.39 -39.04
N SER A 7 -51.73 32.23 -38.77
CA SER A 7 -51.31 30.85 -39.10
C SER A 7 -51.53 30.56 -40.60
N PHE A 8 -50.78 29.61 -41.20
CA PHE A 8 -51.32 28.49 -42.00
C PHE A 8 -50.19 27.51 -42.43
N SER A 9 -50.23 26.29 -41.86
CA SER A 9 -49.77 25.01 -42.43
C SER A 9 -51.00 24.37 -43.14
N PRO A 10 -50.98 23.34 -44.04
CA PRO A 10 -50.01 22.25 -44.20
C PRO A 10 -49.79 21.71 -45.65
N LYS A 11 -48.88 20.73 -45.79
CA LYS A 11 -49.01 19.43 -46.50
C LYS A 11 -47.69 19.02 -47.17
N ASN A 12 -46.97 18.10 -46.54
CA ASN A 12 -46.76 16.76 -47.09
C ASN A 12 -46.03 15.90 -46.05
N VAL A 13 -46.80 14.99 -45.44
CA VAL A 13 -46.31 13.93 -44.57
C VAL A 13 -45.91 12.76 -45.45
N ILE A 14 -44.66 12.29 -45.31
CA ILE A 14 -44.28 10.93 -45.69
C ILE A 14 -43.77 10.28 -44.40
N HIS A 15 -44.47 9.25 -43.96
CA HIS A 15 -44.13 8.42 -42.81
C HIS A 15 -43.25 7.25 -43.31
N MET A 16 -42.02 7.11 -42.81
CA MET A 16 -41.26 5.85 -42.88
C MET A 16 -40.46 5.59 -41.60
N SER A 17 -40.26 4.31 -41.31
CA SER A 17 -40.02 3.61 -40.03
C SER A 17 -38.70 3.89 -39.29
N PRO A 18 -38.60 3.57 -37.98
CA PRO A 18 -37.40 3.79 -37.19
C PRO A 18 -36.48 2.56 -37.19
N ARG A 19 -35.50 2.50 -38.10
CA ARG A 19 -34.27 1.70 -37.92
C ARG A 19 -33.07 2.34 -38.61
N ALA A 20 -31.97 2.43 -37.85
CA ALA A 20 -30.60 2.77 -38.23
C ALA A 20 -30.29 4.24 -38.54
N VAL A 21 -29.46 4.86 -37.69
CA VAL A 21 -28.19 5.58 -37.88
C VAL A 21 -27.90 6.13 -36.46
N TRP A 22 -26.81 5.79 -35.74
CA TRP A 22 -25.47 6.34 -35.89
C TRP A 22 -24.44 5.41 -35.22
N SER A 23 -23.44 4.99 -36.00
CA SER A 23 -22.20 4.36 -35.53
C SER A 23 -21.07 5.40 -35.66
N ILE A 24 -20.57 5.95 -34.55
CA ILE A 24 -19.26 6.62 -34.44
C ILE A 24 -18.69 6.31 -33.02
N PRO A 25 -17.42 5.93 -32.86
CA PRO A 25 -16.98 5.14 -31.71
C PRO A 25 -16.63 5.98 -30.47
N VAL A 26 -17.26 5.62 -29.35
CA VAL A 26 -16.88 6.02 -27.99
C VAL A 26 -15.62 5.24 -27.60
N ALA A 27 -14.45 5.63 -28.12
CA ALA A 27 -13.18 4.96 -27.80
C ALA A 27 -12.02 5.89 -27.42
N CYS A 28 -12.09 7.21 -27.67
CA CYS A 28 -10.97 8.11 -27.37
C CYS A 28 -11.08 8.90 -26.05
N CYS A 29 -12.25 9.04 -25.44
CA CYS A 29 -12.39 9.89 -24.23
C CYS A 29 -12.17 9.17 -22.89
N LEU A 30 -12.07 7.83 -22.86
CA LEU A 30 -11.86 7.08 -21.61
C LEU A 30 -10.38 6.89 -21.23
N ILE A 31 -9.45 7.18 -22.14
CA ILE A 31 -8.01 6.95 -21.93
C ILE A 31 -7.36 8.13 -21.18
N PHE A 32 -7.78 9.38 -21.42
CA PHE A 32 -7.19 10.54 -20.74
C PHE A 32 -7.72 10.78 -19.31
N GLY A 33 -8.99 10.47 -19.05
CA GLY A 33 -9.58 10.62 -17.71
C GLY A 33 -9.01 9.65 -16.67
N SER A 34 -8.62 8.44 -17.08
CA SER A 34 -8.04 7.42 -16.19
C SER A 34 -6.58 7.66 -15.84
N LEU A 35 -5.81 8.34 -16.71
CA LEU A 35 -4.39 8.64 -16.46
C LEU A 35 -4.20 9.80 -15.47
N ILE A 36 -5.10 10.79 -15.49
CA ILE A 36 -5.02 11.95 -14.60
C ILE A 36 -5.38 11.57 -13.15
N THR A 37 -6.34 10.65 -12.97
CA THR A 37 -6.67 10.10 -11.64
C THR A 37 -5.61 9.14 -11.12
N LEU A 38 -5.00 8.31 -11.99
CA LEU A 38 -3.88 7.44 -11.60
C LEU A 38 -2.63 8.23 -11.18
N SER A 39 -2.33 9.34 -11.85
CA SER A 39 -1.13 10.15 -11.53
C SER A 39 -1.22 10.81 -10.14
N HIS A 40 -2.41 11.23 -9.70
CA HIS A 40 -2.64 11.64 -8.30
C HIS A 40 -2.58 10.43 -7.35
N PHE A 41 -2.98 9.25 -7.83
CA PHE A 41 -2.87 8.01 -7.07
C PHE A 41 -1.42 7.56 -6.83
N PHE A 42 -0.42 8.04 -7.58
CA PHE A 42 0.95 7.54 -7.47
C PHE A 42 2.00 8.58 -7.03
N ARG A 43 1.66 9.86 -6.90
CA ARG A 43 2.59 10.84 -6.32
C ARG A 43 2.67 10.66 -4.80
N ILE A 44 3.66 9.90 -4.36
CA ILE A 44 4.31 10.02 -3.05
C ILE A 44 5.75 10.41 -3.36
N SER A 45 6.15 11.63 -3.00
CA SER A 45 7.56 12.03 -3.07
C SER A 45 8.33 11.42 -1.90
N ASN A 46 9.65 11.17 -2.04
CA ASN A 46 10.49 10.75 -0.91
C ASN A 46 10.43 11.76 0.27
N SER A 47 10.20 13.04 -0.02
CA SER A 47 9.95 14.06 1.01
C SER A 47 8.63 13.86 1.75
N ASP A 48 7.61 13.31 1.07
CA ASP A 48 6.34 12.98 1.71
C ASP A 48 6.52 11.78 2.64
N ALA A 49 7.33 10.79 2.27
CA ALA A 49 7.62 9.63 3.12
C ALA A 49 8.31 10.00 4.46
N LEU A 50 9.27 10.94 4.43
CA LEU A 50 9.96 11.40 5.65
C LEU A 50 9.06 12.27 6.56
N LEU A 51 8.28 13.19 5.98
CA LEU A 51 7.26 13.93 6.74
C LEU A 51 6.18 13.00 7.32
N PHE A 52 6.00 11.84 6.71
CA PHE A 52 5.03 10.84 7.10
C PHE A 52 5.53 9.90 8.20
N GLU A 53 6.80 9.48 8.19
CA GLU A 53 7.41 8.76 9.30
C GLU A 53 7.27 9.56 10.60
N GLY A 54 7.53 10.88 10.55
CA GLY A 54 7.32 11.79 11.67
C GLY A 54 5.88 11.86 12.20
N ARG A 55 4.88 11.53 11.36
CA ARG A 55 3.45 11.53 11.71
C ARG A 55 2.95 10.18 12.23
N ILE A 56 3.63 9.07 11.89
CA ILE A 56 3.41 7.75 12.51
C ILE A 56 4.12 7.67 13.87
N THR A 57 5.31 8.28 14.01
CA THR A 57 5.98 8.41 15.31
C THR A 57 5.39 9.52 16.18
N GLY A 58 4.64 10.44 15.57
CA GLY A 58 3.99 11.57 16.23
C GLY A 58 2.72 11.18 16.96
N SER A 59 2.66 11.51 18.25
CA SER A 59 1.46 11.46 19.08
C SER A 59 0.33 12.27 18.44
N LEU A 60 -0.69 11.59 17.92
CA LEU A 60 -2.00 12.18 17.69
C LEU A 60 -2.92 11.73 18.82
N SER A 61 -3.51 12.69 19.52
CA SER A 61 -4.49 12.48 20.57
C SER A 61 -5.77 11.93 19.98
N ASP A 62 -6.19 10.75 20.44
CA ASP A 62 -7.50 10.22 20.10
C ASP A 62 -8.61 11.04 20.79
N ALA A 63 -9.87 10.84 20.38
CA ALA A 63 -11.06 11.52 20.95
C ALA A 63 -11.26 11.29 22.47
N HIS A 64 -10.40 10.50 23.11
CA HIS A 64 -10.36 10.21 24.54
C HIS A 64 -9.11 10.80 25.26
N GLY A 65 -8.36 11.68 24.60
CA GLY A 65 -7.26 12.44 25.23
C GLY A 65 -5.97 11.65 25.48
N ALA A 66 -5.89 10.37 25.12
CA ALA A 66 -4.64 9.61 25.11
C ALA A 66 -3.96 9.75 23.74
N SER A 67 -2.70 10.19 23.74
CA SER A 67 -1.83 10.15 22.58
C SER A 67 -1.44 8.70 22.27
N PHE A 68 -1.71 8.24 21.05
CA PHE A 68 -1.18 6.95 20.60
C PHE A 68 0.34 7.03 20.47
N GLU A 69 1.06 6.08 21.10
CA GLU A 69 2.52 5.96 21.02
C GLU A 69 2.89 4.60 20.43
N TRP A 70 3.32 4.59 19.17
CA TRP A 70 3.68 3.36 18.44
C TRP A 70 4.73 2.51 19.16
N SER A 71 5.75 3.16 19.75
CA SER A 71 6.84 2.49 20.48
C SER A 71 6.36 1.72 21.71
N LYS A 72 5.23 2.12 22.32
CA LYS A 72 4.64 1.47 23.50
C LYS A 72 3.68 0.34 23.16
N LEU A 73 3.21 0.24 21.91
CA LEU A 73 2.37 -0.87 21.46
C LEU A 73 3.22 -2.15 21.44
N PRO A 74 2.94 -3.17 22.26
CA PRO A 74 3.78 -4.36 22.30
C PRO A 74 3.47 -5.31 21.12
N PRO A 75 4.48 -5.97 20.53
CA PRO A 75 4.25 -6.98 19.51
C PRO A 75 3.63 -8.25 20.11
N ARG A 76 2.84 -8.96 19.29
CA ARG A 76 2.06 -10.14 19.69
C ARG A 76 2.05 -11.20 18.60
N LYS A 77 1.97 -12.49 18.98
CA LYS A 77 1.81 -13.61 18.04
C LYS A 77 0.39 -13.67 17.46
N ASP A 78 -0.57 -13.08 18.15
CA ASP A 78 -1.94 -12.85 17.71
C ASP A 78 -2.17 -11.37 17.35
N LEU A 79 -3.17 -11.11 16.50
CA LEU A 79 -3.39 -9.78 15.94
C LEU A 79 -4.32 -8.96 16.85
N GLN A 80 -3.69 -8.19 17.76
CA GLN A 80 -4.38 -7.30 18.68
C GLN A 80 -4.45 -5.88 18.13
N TRP A 81 -5.65 -5.46 17.74
CA TRP A 81 -5.92 -4.13 17.19
C TRP A 81 -6.22 -3.12 18.30
N VAL A 82 -5.48 -2.02 18.32
CA VAL A 82 -5.75 -0.87 19.19
C VAL A 82 -6.14 0.34 18.37
N GLY A 83 -6.93 1.25 18.93
CA GLY A 83 -7.19 2.55 18.28
C GLY A 83 -5.88 3.31 18.06
N CYS A 84 -5.73 3.89 16.87
CA CYS A 84 -4.66 4.80 16.54
C CYS A 84 -5.13 5.80 15.49
N HIS A 85 -4.58 7.01 15.48
CA HIS A 85 -4.83 8.00 14.44
C HIS A 85 -6.34 8.25 14.17
N LEU A 86 -7.15 8.43 15.24
CA LEU A 86 -8.59 8.71 15.20
C LEU A 86 -9.49 7.59 14.63
N SER A 87 -9.45 7.35 13.31
CA SER A 87 -10.35 6.44 12.58
C SER A 87 -9.69 5.12 12.17
N PHE A 88 -8.46 4.89 12.61
CA PHE A 88 -7.68 3.71 12.28
C PHE A 88 -7.44 2.84 13.51
N GLN A 89 -6.93 1.64 13.24
CA GLN A 89 -6.45 0.74 14.25
C GLN A 89 -5.08 0.21 13.86
N CYS A 90 -4.22 0.03 14.84
CA CYS A 90 -2.82 -0.36 14.66
C CYS A 90 -2.57 -1.70 15.37
N ALA A 91 -1.64 -2.48 14.83
CA ALA A 91 -1.21 -3.75 15.42
C ALA A 91 0.26 -4.05 15.08
N ARG A 92 0.89 -4.88 15.91
CA ARG A 92 2.25 -5.37 15.72
C ARG A 92 2.24 -6.90 15.79
N LEU A 93 2.44 -7.54 14.65
CA LEU A 93 2.39 -9.00 14.50
C LEU A 93 3.80 -9.60 14.54
N ILE A 94 4.01 -10.57 15.42
CA ILE A 94 5.23 -11.37 15.48
C ILE A 94 5.15 -12.49 14.44
N VAL A 95 6.20 -12.62 13.65
CA VAL A 95 6.41 -13.68 12.66
C VAL A 95 7.84 -14.22 12.79
N PRO A 96 8.14 -15.44 12.33
CA PRO A 96 9.52 -15.90 12.23
C PRO A 96 10.35 -14.99 11.31
N LEU A 97 11.59 -14.69 11.73
CA LEU A 97 12.58 -14.09 10.85
C LEU A 97 12.91 -15.07 9.73
N ASP A 98 13.22 -16.31 10.08
CA ASP A 98 13.44 -17.43 9.17
C ASP A 98 12.28 -18.42 9.24
N TYR A 99 11.58 -18.65 8.13
CA TYR A 99 10.49 -19.63 8.08
C TYR A 99 10.96 -21.08 8.04
N THR A 100 12.25 -21.34 7.83
CA THR A 100 12.86 -22.67 7.98
C THR A 100 13.21 -23.00 9.43
N ASP A 101 13.29 -21.98 10.30
CA ASP A 101 13.49 -22.08 11.74
C ASP A 101 12.43 -21.25 12.50
N PRO A 102 11.19 -21.75 12.60
CA PRO A 102 10.06 -20.99 13.13
C PRO A 102 10.16 -20.64 14.63
N GLU A 103 11.01 -21.34 15.39
CA GLU A 103 11.26 -21.09 16.82
C GLU A 103 12.52 -20.24 17.04
N GLY A 104 13.17 -19.80 15.97
CA GLY A 104 14.36 -18.97 15.99
C GLY A 104 14.08 -17.49 16.26
N ARG A 105 14.87 -16.62 15.62
CA ARG A 105 14.69 -15.16 15.74
C ARG A 105 13.34 -14.73 15.17
N GLU A 106 12.77 -13.67 15.76
CA GLU A 106 11.48 -13.12 15.35
C GLU A 106 11.66 -11.82 14.54
N SER A 107 10.72 -11.57 13.63
CA SER A 107 10.46 -10.27 13.02
C SER A 107 9.10 -9.75 13.48
N THR A 108 8.96 -8.44 13.59
CA THR A 108 7.68 -7.79 13.89
C THR A 108 7.21 -7.03 12.65
N ILE A 109 6.02 -7.38 12.18
CA ILE A 109 5.32 -6.71 11.10
C ILE A 109 4.39 -5.65 11.67
N ALA A 110 4.53 -4.43 11.18
CA ALA A 110 3.73 -3.29 11.55
C ALA A 110 2.49 -3.19 10.65
N LEU A 111 1.30 -3.04 11.25
CA LEU A 111 0.04 -2.98 10.54
C LEU A 111 -0.81 -1.78 10.95
N ILE A 112 -1.54 -1.24 9.98
CA ILE A 112 -2.65 -0.32 10.19
C ILE A 112 -3.89 -0.84 9.45
N ARG A 113 -5.06 -0.62 10.03
CA ARG A 113 -6.36 -0.95 9.45
C ARG A 113 -7.26 0.25 9.50
N LYS A 114 -7.87 0.60 8.36
CA LYS A 114 -9.13 1.33 8.35
C LYS A 114 -10.26 0.31 8.46
N PRO A 115 -11.06 0.33 9.54
CA PRO A 115 -12.15 -0.62 9.68
C PRO A 115 -13.20 -0.49 8.57
N ALA A 116 -13.86 -1.61 8.27
CA ALA A 116 -15.11 -1.66 7.54
C ALA A 116 -16.17 -0.77 8.24
N ALA A 117 -17.10 -0.22 7.47
CA ALA A 117 -18.22 0.54 8.04
C ALA A 117 -19.31 -0.40 8.59
N VAL A 118 -19.34 -1.65 8.13
CA VAL A 118 -20.20 -2.69 8.68
C VAL A 118 -19.48 -3.44 9.81
N PRO A 119 -20.19 -3.86 10.87
CA PRO A 119 -19.62 -4.69 11.95
C PRO A 119 -19.04 -6.01 11.43
N ARG A 120 -17.98 -6.53 12.07
CA ARG A 120 -17.33 -7.80 11.65
C ARG A 120 -18.23 -9.04 11.76
N ASP A 121 -19.22 -9.00 12.66
CA ASP A 121 -20.22 -10.05 12.86
C ASP A 121 -21.44 -9.92 11.93
N SER A 122 -21.49 -8.86 11.11
CA SER A 122 -22.52 -8.68 10.09
C SER A 122 -22.38 -9.70 8.97
N THR A 123 -23.52 -10.14 8.43
CA THR A 123 -23.57 -10.98 7.21
C THR A 123 -23.11 -10.24 5.96
N GLU A 124 -23.08 -8.92 6.00
CA GLU A 124 -22.57 -8.09 4.90
C GLU A 124 -21.05 -8.00 4.89
N TYR A 125 -20.38 -8.27 6.01
CA TYR A 125 -18.93 -8.16 6.14
C TYR A 125 -18.22 -9.10 5.17
N ARG A 126 -17.25 -8.56 4.41
CA ARG A 126 -16.56 -9.29 3.33
C ARG A 126 -15.09 -9.57 3.61
N GLY A 127 -14.53 -9.09 4.73
CA GLY A 127 -13.19 -9.45 5.17
C GLY A 127 -12.11 -8.39 4.92
N PRO A 128 -10.84 -8.74 5.16
CA PRO A 128 -9.70 -7.82 5.02
C PRO A 128 -9.12 -7.80 3.60
N VAL A 129 -8.79 -6.62 3.10
CA VAL A 129 -7.99 -6.42 1.87
C VAL A 129 -6.63 -5.86 2.25
N LEU A 130 -5.57 -6.62 1.94
CA LEU A 130 -4.18 -6.19 2.17
C LEU A 130 -3.73 -5.26 1.05
N ILE A 131 -3.13 -4.13 1.41
CA ILE A 131 -2.64 -3.09 0.50
C ILE A 131 -1.12 -3.01 0.60
N ASN A 132 -0.45 -3.00 -0.55
CA ASN A 132 1.00 -2.78 -0.62
C ASN A 132 1.35 -1.75 -1.72
N PRO A 133 2.06 -0.65 -1.39
CA PRO A 133 2.37 0.43 -2.35
C PRO A 133 3.46 0.07 -3.35
N GLY A 134 4.23 -1.00 -3.11
CA GLY A 134 5.43 -1.33 -3.87
C GLY A 134 6.68 -0.60 -3.38
N GLY A 135 7.47 -0.09 -4.32
CA GLY A 135 8.84 0.35 -4.09
C GLY A 135 9.84 -0.59 -4.78
N PRO A 136 10.42 -1.62 -4.10
CA PRO A 136 10.23 -2.03 -2.69
C PRO A 136 10.68 -0.98 -1.67
N GLY A 137 10.38 -1.19 -0.38
CA GLY A 137 10.67 -0.25 0.70
C GLY A 137 9.57 0.79 0.97
N GLY A 138 8.44 0.71 0.25
CA GLY A 138 7.27 1.55 0.54
C GLY A 138 6.52 1.06 1.78
N SER A 139 6.19 1.98 2.69
CA SER A 139 5.36 1.70 3.87
C SER A 139 3.88 1.55 3.49
N GLY A 140 3.32 0.34 3.69
CA GLY A 140 1.89 0.11 3.52
C GLY A 140 1.08 0.77 4.63
N MET A 141 1.64 0.89 5.84
CA MET A 141 1.04 1.71 6.88
C MET A 141 0.87 3.16 6.42
N ALA A 142 1.89 3.72 5.78
CA ALA A 142 1.84 5.09 5.31
C ALA A 142 0.82 5.31 4.18
N MET A 143 0.73 4.36 3.26
CA MET A 143 -0.28 4.41 2.21
C MET A 143 -1.69 4.35 2.80
N VAL A 144 -1.97 3.48 3.76
CA VAL A 144 -3.33 3.35 4.32
C VAL A 144 -3.67 4.48 5.28
N LEU A 145 -2.74 4.99 6.07
CA LEU A 145 -3.00 6.17 6.90
C LEU A 145 -3.30 7.41 6.02
N SER A 146 -2.62 7.57 4.88
CA SER A 146 -2.88 8.70 3.95
C SER A 146 -4.12 8.51 3.07
N ARG A 147 -4.38 7.30 2.57
CA ARG A 147 -5.35 7.03 1.49
C ARG A 147 -6.39 5.98 1.84
N GLY A 148 -6.39 5.46 3.06
CA GLY A 148 -7.29 4.39 3.51
C GLY A 148 -8.77 4.73 3.33
N HIS A 149 -9.16 5.99 3.57
CA HIS A 149 -10.54 6.43 3.32
C HIS A 149 -10.93 6.34 1.84
N LEU A 150 -10.06 6.80 0.93
CA LEU A 150 -10.27 6.69 -0.52
C LEU A 150 -10.31 5.23 -0.97
N LEU A 151 -9.35 4.41 -0.52
CA LEU A 151 -9.32 2.97 -0.80
C LEU A 151 -10.60 2.28 -0.30
N GLY A 152 -11.07 2.63 0.90
CA GLY A 152 -12.32 2.12 1.46
C GLY A 152 -13.56 2.54 0.66
N SER A 153 -13.58 3.74 0.09
CA SER A 153 -14.66 4.16 -0.81
C SER A 153 -14.68 3.38 -2.12
N ILE A 154 -13.50 2.96 -2.62
CA ILE A 154 -13.39 2.15 -3.85
C ILE A 154 -13.81 0.69 -3.56
N LEU A 155 -13.31 0.11 -2.47
CA LEU A 155 -13.57 -1.28 -2.11
C LEU A 155 -15.02 -1.49 -1.61
N GLY A 156 -15.58 -0.48 -0.94
CA GLY A 156 -16.92 -0.53 -0.35
C GLY A 156 -16.90 -0.66 1.18
N PRO A 157 -18.07 -0.44 1.82
CA PRO A 157 -18.19 -0.41 3.27
C PRO A 157 -17.97 -1.76 3.97
N GLN A 158 -17.92 -2.86 3.22
CA GLN A 158 -17.86 -4.21 3.76
C GLN A 158 -16.44 -4.73 4.04
N PHE A 159 -15.41 -3.99 3.64
CA PHE A 159 -14.02 -4.42 3.71
C PHE A 159 -13.22 -3.61 4.71
N ASP A 160 -12.36 -4.32 5.45
CA ASP A 160 -11.26 -3.68 6.14
C ASP A 160 -10.13 -3.40 5.16
N VAL A 161 -9.56 -2.19 5.20
CA VAL A 161 -8.40 -1.82 4.39
C VAL A 161 -7.16 -1.92 5.28
N ILE A 162 -6.30 -2.90 5.01
CA ILE A 162 -5.13 -3.19 5.84
C ILE A 162 -3.85 -2.84 5.09
N GLY A 163 -3.09 -1.89 5.62
CA GLY A 163 -1.74 -1.62 5.19
C GLY A 163 -0.76 -2.31 6.12
N PHE A 164 0.30 -2.90 5.58
CA PHE A 164 1.38 -3.46 6.37
C PHE A 164 2.72 -3.00 5.83
N ASP A 165 3.69 -2.81 6.72
CA ASP A 165 5.06 -2.54 6.32
C ASP A 165 5.79 -3.88 6.15
N PRO A 166 6.33 -4.20 4.97
CA PRO A 166 7.16 -5.38 4.81
C PRO A 166 8.30 -5.43 5.83
N ARG A 167 8.76 -6.62 6.18
CA ARG A 167 9.97 -6.81 6.98
C ARG A 167 11.12 -5.92 6.47
N GLY A 168 11.85 -5.27 7.37
CA GLY A 168 12.92 -4.34 7.02
C GLY A 168 12.47 -2.94 6.58
N THR A 169 11.17 -2.68 6.47
CA THR A 169 10.60 -1.43 5.96
C THR A 169 9.79 -0.69 7.03
N GLY A 170 9.80 0.65 6.99
CA GLY A 170 8.91 1.50 7.78
C GLY A 170 9.00 1.23 9.29
N GLN A 171 7.89 0.83 9.89
CA GLN A 171 7.78 0.52 11.32
C GLN A 171 8.01 -0.96 11.68
N SER A 172 8.23 -1.83 10.69
CA SER A 172 8.55 -3.23 10.93
C SER A 172 9.99 -3.39 11.41
N THR A 173 10.24 -4.39 12.25
CA THR A 173 11.56 -4.67 12.83
C THR A 173 12.02 -6.10 12.59
N PRO A 174 13.33 -6.37 12.44
CA PRO A 174 14.43 -5.38 12.43
C PRO A 174 14.37 -4.46 11.18
N LYS A 175 14.84 -3.23 11.33
CA LYS A 175 14.93 -2.26 10.22
C LYS A 175 16.17 -2.57 9.40
N ILE A 176 16.08 -2.46 8.07
CA ILE A 176 17.28 -2.49 7.23
C ILE A 176 18.04 -1.18 7.48
N SER A 177 19.28 -1.31 7.94
CA SER A 177 20.23 -0.20 8.06
C SER A 177 21.61 -0.68 7.64
N PHE A 178 22.31 0.15 6.86
CA PHE A 178 23.72 -0.03 6.51
C PHE A 178 24.61 0.95 7.28
N PHE A 179 24.08 1.54 8.34
CA PHE A 179 24.75 2.53 9.18
C PHE A 179 24.48 2.19 10.64
N GLU A 180 25.42 2.51 11.52
CA GLU A 180 25.27 2.27 12.96
C GLU A 180 24.23 3.19 13.57
N THR A 181 24.13 4.42 13.05
CA THR A 181 23.20 5.43 13.54
C THR A 181 22.30 5.97 12.44
N ASP A 182 21.12 6.47 12.84
CA ASP A 182 20.22 7.17 11.92
C ASP A 182 20.83 8.47 11.38
N VAL A 183 21.71 9.12 12.16
CA VAL A 183 22.43 10.34 11.76
C VAL A 183 23.41 10.04 10.62
N GLU A 184 24.18 8.95 10.72
CA GLU A 184 25.06 8.51 9.63
C GLU A 184 24.27 8.21 8.36
N ARG A 185 23.12 7.55 8.48
CA ARG A 185 22.24 7.27 7.34
C ARG A 185 21.75 8.56 6.68
N GLU A 186 21.37 9.56 7.46
CA GLU A 186 20.86 10.84 6.95
C GLU A 186 21.96 11.69 6.28
N LEU A 187 23.18 11.65 6.83
CA LEU A 187 24.33 12.36 6.27
C LEU A 187 24.93 11.68 5.03
N TYR A 188 24.57 10.42 4.77
CA TYR A 188 25.09 9.69 3.62
C TYR A 188 24.45 10.17 2.31
N GLU A 189 25.24 10.86 1.49
CA GLU A 189 24.82 11.31 0.16
C GLU A 189 25.34 10.39 -0.94
N GLU A 190 24.42 9.82 -1.70
CA GLU A 190 24.77 9.13 -2.95
C GLU A 190 24.74 10.09 -4.14
N PRO A 191 25.62 9.88 -5.15
CA PRO A 191 25.49 10.55 -6.43
C PRO A 191 24.09 10.31 -7.03
N LYS A 192 23.30 11.38 -7.22
CA LYS A 192 21.89 11.30 -7.66
C LYS A 192 21.73 11.13 -9.16
N SER A 193 22.77 11.42 -9.94
CA SER A 193 22.78 11.30 -11.40
C SER A 193 24.06 10.64 -11.85
N VAL A 194 23.92 9.79 -12.87
CA VAL A 194 25.04 9.15 -13.56
C VAL A 194 25.00 9.61 -15.00
N ASP A 195 26.11 10.15 -15.47
CA ASP A 195 26.40 10.31 -16.88
C ASP A 195 27.62 9.43 -17.21
N ILE A 196 27.47 8.62 -18.26
CA ILE A 196 28.50 7.68 -18.68
C ILE A 196 29.65 8.45 -19.33
N ALA A 197 29.38 9.63 -19.90
CA ALA A 197 30.35 10.46 -20.60
C ALA A 197 31.20 11.35 -19.67
N ASP A 198 30.72 11.67 -18.46
CA ASP A 198 31.38 12.60 -17.54
C ASP A 198 32.22 11.93 -16.43
N GLY A 199 32.26 10.59 -16.40
CA GLY A 199 33.06 9.82 -15.45
C GLY A 199 32.42 9.59 -14.07
N THR A 200 31.16 9.99 -13.87
CA THR A 200 30.42 9.81 -12.59
C THR A 200 30.07 8.35 -12.25
N VAL A 201 30.27 7.41 -13.20
CA VAL A 201 30.14 5.96 -12.96
C VAL A 201 31.07 5.48 -11.84
N SER A 202 32.33 5.94 -11.81
CA SER A 202 33.32 5.49 -10.82
C SER A 202 32.99 5.92 -9.38
N PRO A 203 32.57 7.18 -9.12
CA PRO A 203 32.04 7.60 -7.83
C PRO A 203 30.82 6.80 -7.37
N LEU A 204 29.82 6.58 -8.24
CA LEU A 204 28.65 5.78 -7.87
C LEU A 204 29.04 4.35 -7.51
N LEU A 205 29.88 3.70 -8.34
CA LEU A 205 30.33 2.34 -8.07
C LEU A 205 31.09 2.25 -6.74
N SER A 206 31.91 3.26 -6.42
CA SER A 206 32.63 3.31 -5.15
C SER A 206 31.68 3.48 -3.97
N SER A 207 30.68 4.35 -4.10
CA SER A 207 29.61 4.52 -3.12
C SER A 207 28.81 3.23 -2.89
N LYS A 208 28.43 2.51 -3.95
CA LYS A 208 27.75 1.21 -3.82
C LYS A 208 28.64 0.13 -3.21
N ARG A 209 29.94 0.12 -3.51
CA ARG A 209 30.89 -0.79 -2.85
C ARG A 209 31.00 -0.50 -1.36
N LEU A 210 31.05 0.78 -0.97
CA LEU A 210 31.04 1.17 0.44
C LEU A 210 29.78 0.69 1.16
N LEU A 211 28.59 0.94 0.59
CA LEU A 211 27.35 0.43 1.17
C LEU A 211 27.34 -1.10 1.29
N ASN A 212 27.84 -1.81 0.29
CA ASN A 212 27.90 -3.27 0.35
C ASN A 212 28.84 -3.76 1.47
N MET A 213 29.97 -3.06 1.70
CA MET A 213 30.87 -3.39 2.80
C MET A 213 30.21 -3.12 4.16
N LEU A 214 29.55 -1.97 4.31
CA LEU A 214 28.83 -1.63 5.54
C LEU A 214 27.66 -2.59 5.81
N ALA A 215 26.91 -2.95 4.76
CA ALA A 215 25.86 -3.95 4.85
C ALA A 215 26.42 -5.31 5.30
N ALA A 216 27.56 -5.74 4.74
CA ALA A 216 28.20 -7.00 5.12
C ALA A 216 28.76 -6.99 6.55
N GLU A 217 29.23 -5.84 7.03
CA GLU A 217 29.76 -5.67 8.38
C GLU A 217 28.64 -5.70 9.45
N LEU A 218 27.49 -5.11 9.15
CA LEU A 218 26.35 -5.01 10.06
C LEU A 218 25.35 -6.17 9.95
N ASP A 219 25.48 -7.03 8.94
CA ASP A 219 24.58 -8.16 8.75
C ASP A 219 24.89 -9.29 9.74
N ASP A 220 24.05 -9.43 10.76
CA ASP A 220 24.04 -10.59 11.66
C ASP A 220 23.26 -11.80 11.09
N GLY A 221 23.04 -11.81 9.77
CA GLY A 221 22.28 -12.83 9.03
C GLY A 221 20.81 -12.49 8.82
N TYR A 222 20.32 -11.34 9.32
CA TYR A 222 18.92 -10.95 9.13
C TYR A 222 18.61 -10.46 7.72
N LEU A 223 19.58 -9.88 6.99
CA LEU A 223 19.35 -9.31 5.66
C LEU A 223 18.92 -10.38 4.65
N GLY A 224 19.44 -11.61 4.78
CA GLY A 224 19.06 -12.76 3.95
C GLY A 224 17.56 -13.07 4.00
N HIS A 225 16.88 -12.67 5.08
CA HIS A 225 15.45 -12.88 5.27
C HIS A 225 14.58 -11.69 4.86
N MET A 226 15.17 -10.59 4.39
CA MET A 226 14.47 -9.39 3.91
C MET A 226 14.12 -9.52 2.42
N ASN A 227 13.34 -10.55 2.09
CA ASN A 227 13.05 -10.94 0.71
C ASN A 227 11.55 -11.15 0.46
N THR A 228 11.19 -11.30 -0.82
CA THR A 228 9.79 -11.44 -1.27
C THR A 228 9.12 -12.74 -0.81
N ASP A 229 9.87 -13.85 -0.73
CA ASP A 229 9.35 -15.14 -0.23
C ASP A 229 8.89 -14.99 1.22
N CYS A 230 9.77 -14.50 2.08
CA CYS A 230 9.43 -14.33 3.50
C CYS A 230 8.32 -13.30 3.69
N THR A 231 8.31 -12.21 2.90
CA THR A 231 7.21 -11.23 2.92
C THR A 231 5.87 -11.85 2.50
N ALA A 232 5.86 -12.75 1.51
CA ALA A 232 4.64 -13.46 1.11
C ALA A 232 4.15 -14.42 2.21
N ARG A 233 5.06 -15.07 2.95
CA ARG A 233 4.69 -15.85 4.14
C ARG A 233 4.14 -14.98 5.25
N ASP A 234 4.68 -13.77 5.44
CA ASP A 234 4.12 -12.81 6.39
C ASP A 234 2.68 -12.43 6.03
N MET A 235 2.39 -12.20 4.74
CA MET A 235 1.01 -11.97 4.27
C MET A 235 0.08 -13.12 4.63
N LEU A 236 0.55 -14.37 4.52
CA LEU A 236 -0.24 -15.53 4.94
C LEU A 236 -0.51 -15.49 6.45
N ARG A 237 0.52 -15.22 7.27
CA ARG A 237 0.38 -15.10 8.72
C ARG A 237 -0.58 -13.99 9.12
N ILE A 238 -0.56 -12.85 8.43
CA ILE A 238 -1.51 -11.76 8.66
C ILE A 238 -2.95 -12.25 8.44
N VAL A 239 -3.22 -12.87 7.29
CA VAL A 239 -4.58 -13.34 6.94
C VAL A 239 -5.07 -14.45 7.88
N GLU A 240 -4.19 -15.39 8.24
CA GLU A 240 -4.52 -16.49 9.17
C GLU A 240 -4.83 -15.97 10.57
N THR A 241 -3.98 -15.08 11.09
CA THR A 241 -4.16 -14.51 12.43
C THR A 241 -5.36 -13.56 12.49
N TYR A 242 -5.73 -12.96 11.36
CA TYR A 242 -6.96 -12.20 11.23
C TYR A 242 -8.23 -13.06 11.37
N GLY A 243 -8.11 -14.37 11.16
CA GLY A 243 -9.23 -15.32 11.12
C GLY A 243 -9.88 -15.39 9.75
N TRP A 244 -9.15 -15.12 8.67
CA TRP A 244 -9.66 -15.20 7.30
C TRP A 244 -8.95 -16.30 6.51
N ASN A 245 -9.65 -16.88 5.55
CA ASN A 245 -9.16 -18.07 4.85
C ASN A 245 -8.53 -17.77 3.49
N LYS A 246 -8.84 -16.63 2.87
CA LYS A 246 -8.33 -16.30 1.53
C LYS A 246 -7.82 -14.87 1.50
N LEU A 247 -6.60 -14.69 1.03
CA LEU A 247 -6.05 -13.38 0.77
C LEU A 247 -6.89 -12.65 -0.28
N MET A 248 -7.35 -11.45 0.07
CA MET A 248 -7.73 -10.41 -0.88
C MET A 248 -6.64 -9.35 -0.82
N TYR A 249 -6.08 -9.00 -1.97
CA TYR A 249 -4.85 -8.22 -2.03
C TYR A 249 -4.88 -7.21 -3.17
N TRP A 250 -4.41 -6.00 -2.89
CA TRP A 250 -4.19 -4.97 -3.88
C TRP A 250 -2.77 -4.42 -3.75
N GLY A 251 -1.90 -4.94 -4.60
CA GLY A 251 -0.50 -4.52 -4.72
C GLY A 251 -0.30 -3.57 -5.89
N PHE A 252 0.57 -2.58 -5.69
CA PHE A 252 0.97 -1.63 -6.73
C PHE A 252 2.47 -1.73 -6.99
N SER A 253 2.92 -1.52 -8.23
CA SER A 253 4.35 -1.56 -8.59
C SER A 253 5.02 -2.89 -8.15
N TYR A 254 6.09 -2.87 -7.36
CA TYR A 254 6.67 -4.08 -6.73
C TYR A 254 5.63 -4.92 -5.97
N GLY A 255 4.59 -4.30 -5.40
CA GLY A 255 3.48 -5.00 -4.77
C GLY A 255 2.80 -6.00 -5.72
N SER A 256 2.83 -5.77 -7.03
CA SER A 256 2.36 -6.74 -8.02
C SER A 256 3.23 -8.01 -8.05
N VAL A 257 4.56 -7.86 -7.95
CA VAL A 257 5.50 -8.99 -7.85
C VAL A 257 5.26 -9.77 -6.56
N LEU A 258 5.04 -9.07 -5.45
CA LEU A 258 4.72 -9.69 -4.16
C LEU A 258 3.41 -10.51 -4.23
N GLY A 259 2.35 -9.95 -4.82
CA GLY A 259 1.08 -10.66 -5.01
C GLY A 259 1.23 -11.89 -5.91
N GLY A 260 1.97 -11.78 -7.01
CA GLY A 260 2.28 -12.91 -7.89
C GLY A 260 3.09 -14.00 -7.19
N SER A 261 4.06 -13.62 -6.37
CA SER A 261 4.88 -14.55 -5.57
C SER A 261 4.00 -15.30 -4.57
N PHE A 262 3.12 -14.58 -3.85
CA PHE A 262 2.15 -15.20 -2.94
C PHE A 262 1.26 -16.23 -3.67
N ALA A 263 0.70 -15.86 -4.81
CA ALA A 263 -0.17 -16.75 -5.59
C ALA A 263 0.57 -18.01 -6.08
N ALA A 264 1.84 -17.88 -6.47
CA ALA A 264 2.68 -19.01 -6.88
C ALA A 264 3.03 -19.93 -5.70
N MET A 265 3.27 -19.37 -4.51
CA MET A 265 3.66 -20.12 -3.32
C MET A 265 2.48 -20.82 -2.63
N PHE A 266 1.27 -20.26 -2.69
CA PHE A 266 0.09 -20.75 -1.97
C PHE A 266 -1.13 -21.00 -2.89
N PRO A 267 -1.04 -21.92 -3.86
CA PRO A 267 -2.12 -22.12 -4.81
C PRO A 267 -3.41 -22.69 -4.18
N VAL A 268 -4.54 -22.14 -4.63
CA VAL A 268 -5.95 -22.57 -4.51
C VAL A 268 -6.63 -22.54 -3.13
N THR A 269 -5.93 -22.72 -1.99
CA THR A 269 -6.58 -22.71 -0.66
C THR A 269 -6.58 -21.36 0.05
N LYS A 270 -5.65 -20.47 -0.29
CA LYS A 270 -5.40 -19.22 0.46
C LYS A 270 -5.38 -17.94 -0.37
N ALA A 271 -5.66 -17.97 -1.68
CA ALA A 271 -5.70 -16.77 -2.53
C ALA A 271 -7.05 -16.61 -3.25
N LEU A 272 -7.60 -15.39 -3.25
CA LEU A 272 -8.56 -14.91 -4.26
C LEU A 272 -7.82 -13.85 -5.07
N LEU A 273 -7.49 -14.18 -6.32
CA LEU A 273 -7.02 -13.21 -7.31
C LEU A 273 -8.22 -12.55 -7.98
#